data_AF-A0AAW1L908-F1
#
_entry.id   AF-A0AAW1L908-F1
#
_cell.length_a   1.000
_cell.length_b   1.000
_cell.length_c   1.000
_cell.angle_alpha   90.00
_cell.angle_beta   90.00
_cell.angle_gamma   90.00
#
_symmetry.space_group_name_H-M   'P 1'
#
loop_
_entity.id
_entity.type
_entity.pdbx_description
1 polymer ?
#
loop_
_entity_poly.entity_id
_entity_poly.type
_entity_poly.pdbx_seq_one_letter_code
_entity_poly.pdbx_strand_id
1 'polypeptide(L)'
;MGAKTPIQGAQTVTHLALSEEFNKVSGKFFIECEPFIPPKKAQDLSFREAIWKASEYYVRLRPYEKLRITPVVRHPLNLLKK
;
A
#
# COMPACT_ATOMS: atom_id res chain seq x y z
N MET A 1 8.73 -16.06 -15.23
CA MET A 1 7.88 -14.90 -15.54
C MET A 1 8.52 -14.14 -16.69
N GLY A 2 7.84 -14.05 -17.84
CA GLY A 2 8.30 -13.26 -18.98
C GLY A 2 8.02 -11.77 -18.81
N ALA A 3 8.60 -10.94 -19.67
CA ALA A 3 8.27 -9.52 -19.71
C ALA A 3 6.79 -9.33 -20.10
N LYS A 4 6.09 -8.42 -19.40
CA LYS A 4 4.71 -8.03 -19.71
C LYS A 4 4.71 -6.93 -20.77
N THR A 5 3.69 -6.92 -21.63
CA THR A 5 3.42 -5.76 -22.48
C THR A 5 2.91 -4.58 -21.63
N PRO A 6 2.98 -3.34 -22.12
CA PRO A 6 2.42 -2.19 -21.41
C PRO A 6 0.94 -2.37 -21.03
N ILE A 7 0.15 -2.96 -21.93
CA ILE A 7 -1.28 -3.25 -21.68
C ILE A 7 -1.44 -4.23 -20.52
N GLN A 8 -0.69 -5.34 -20.52
CA GLN A 8 -0.73 -6.32 -19.44
C GLN A 8 -0.23 -5.75 -18.10
N GLY A 9 0.78 -4.87 -18.14
CA GLY A 9 1.29 -4.19 -16.95
C GLY A 9 0.30 -3.20 -16.33
N ALA A 10 -0.46 -2.48 -17.17
CA ALA A 10 -1.42 -1.47 -16.72
C ALA A 10 -2.69 -2.08 -16.10
N GLN A 11 -3.10 -3.28 -16.52
CA GLN A 11 -4.36 -3.92 -16.11
C GLN A 11 -4.59 -3.90 -14.59
N THR A 12 -3.61 -4.37 -13.81
CA THR A 12 -3.76 -4.45 -12.34
C THR A 12 -3.92 -3.07 -11.70
N VAL A 13 -3.13 -2.08 -12.15
CA VAL A 13 -3.20 -0.72 -11.60
C VAL A 13 -4.55 -0.08 -11.92
N THR A 14 -5.00 -0.19 -13.17
CA THR A 14 -6.28 0.35 -13.61
C THR A 14 -7.45 -0.30 -12.87
N HIS A 15 -7.43 -1.63 -12.72
CA HIS A 15 -8.50 -2.35 -12.03
C HIS A 15 -8.60 -1.95 -10.56
N LEU A 16 -7.48 -1.90 -9.83
CA LEU A 16 -7.47 -1.53 -8.41
C LEU A 16 -7.83 -0.05 -8.17
N ALA A 17 -7.52 0.84 -9.12
CA ALA A 17 -7.82 2.26 -9.00
C ALA A 17 -9.29 2.60 -9.29
N LEU A 18 -9.97 1.82 -10.13
CA LEU A 18 -11.30 2.15 -10.65
C LEU A 18 -12.43 1.24 -10.15
N SER A 19 -12.12 0.01 -9.73
CA SER A 19 -13.15 -0.93 -9.29
C SER A 19 -13.65 -0.57 -7.89
N GLU A 20 -14.97 -0.42 -7.74
CA GLU A 20 -15.62 -0.10 -6.46
C GLU A 20 -15.37 -1.17 -5.39
N GLU A 21 -15.08 -2.42 -5.81
CA GLU A 21 -14.76 -3.54 -4.91
C GLU A 21 -13.57 -3.21 -3.98
N PHE A 22 -12.62 -2.40 -4.45
CA PHE A 22 -11.40 -2.08 -3.70
C PHE A 22 -11.46 -0.76 -2.92
N ASN A 23 -12.59 -0.05 -2.94
CA ASN A 23 -12.73 1.26 -2.26
C ASN A 23 -12.39 1.24 -0.76
N LYS A 24 -12.54 0.09 -0.11
CA LYS A 24 -12.24 -0.09 1.33
C LYS A 24 -11.10 -1.06 1.60
N VAL A 25 -10.38 -1.49 0.55
CA VAL A 25 -9.27 -2.44 0.67
C VAL A 25 -7.96 -1.66 0.83
N SER A 26 -7.20 -1.98 1.88
CA SER A 26 -5.88 -1.36 2.13
C SER A 26 -4.89 -2.40 2.66
N GLY A 27 -3.60 -2.15 2.45
CA GLY A 27 -2.51 -3.00 2.95
C GLY A 27 -2.35 -4.35 2.24
N LYS A 28 -3.06 -4.59 1.13
CA LYS A 28 -2.92 -5.78 0.29
C LYS A 28 -1.94 -5.52 -0.86
N PHE A 29 -1.37 -6.61 -1.39
CA PHE A 29 -0.45 -6.59 -2.53
C PHE A 29 -1.05 -7.46 -3.63
N PHE A 30 -0.93 -7.05 -4.89
CA PHE A 30 -1.58 -7.70 -6.02
C PHE A 30 -0.63 -7.90 -7.19
N ILE A 31 -0.81 -9.01 -7.90
CA ILE A 31 -0.14 -9.32 -9.16
C ILE A 31 -1.19 -9.91 -10.08
N GLU A 32 -1.30 -9.43 -11.32
CA GLU A 32 -2.26 -9.96 -12.32
C GLU A 32 -3.71 -9.89 -11.83
N CYS A 33 -4.06 -8.77 -11.20
CA CYS A 33 -5.38 -8.50 -10.61
C CYS A 33 -5.76 -9.40 -9.43
N GLU A 34 -4.86 -10.28 -8.97
CA GLU A 34 -5.12 -11.20 -7.87
C GLU A 34 -4.30 -10.85 -6.61
N PRO A 35 -4.83 -11.08 -5.39
CA PRO A 35 -4.07 -10.92 -4.16
C PRO A 35 -2.83 -11.82 -4.13
N PHE A 36 -1.69 -11.26 -3.74
CA PHE A 36 -0.42 -11.97 -3.67
C PHE A 36 0.33 -11.66 -2.38
N ILE A 37 1.24 -12.57 -2.00
CA ILE A 37 2.06 -12.39 -0.80
C ILE A 37 3.23 -11.44 -1.14
N PRO A 38 3.36 -10.28 -0.46
CA PRO A 38 4.45 -9.37 -0.72
C PRO A 38 5.81 -9.98 -0.30
N PRO A 39 6.94 -9.51 -0.86
CA PRO A 39 8.26 -9.97 -0.46
C PRO A 39 8.50 -9.85 1.06
N LYS A 40 9.20 -10.81 1.67
CA LYS A 40 9.41 -10.86 3.13
C LYS A 40 9.95 -9.55 3.72
N LYS A 41 10.96 -8.95 3.09
CA LYS A 41 11.54 -7.66 3.54
C LYS A 41 10.52 -6.51 3.51
N ALA A 42 9.57 -6.51 2.57
CA ALA A 42 8.53 -5.49 2.50
C ALA A 42 7.50 -5.62 3.64
N GLN A 43 7.48 -6.75 4.35
CA GLN A 43 6.60 -6.98 5.50
C GLN A 43 7.25 -6.58 6.84
N ASP A 44 8.57 -6.34 6.86
CA ASP A 44 9.31 -5.94 8.06
C ASP A 44 8.94 -4.50 8.45
N LEU A 45 8.33 -4.34 9.62
CA LEU A 45 7.88 -3.04 10.13
C LEU A 45 9.06 -2.10 10.42
N SER A 46 10.12 -2.60 11.05
CA SER A 46 11.29 -1.80 11.40
C SER A 46 11.99 -1.27 10.15
N PHE A 47 12.08 -2.11 9.12
CA PHE A 47 12.65 -1.74 7.83
C PHE A 47 11.80 -0.68 7.12
N ARG A 48 10.47 -0.82 7.13
CA ARG A 48 9.54 0.18 6.55
C ARG A 48 9.67 1.54 7.24
N GLU A 49 9.75 1.55 8.57
CA GLU A 49 9.92 2.80 9.34
C GLU A 49 11.28 3.46 9.07
N ALA A 50 12.34 2.66 8.96
CA ALA A 50 13.67 3.16 8.61
C ALA A 50 13.69 3.79 7.23
N ILE A 51 13.07 3.15 6.22
CA ILE A 51 12.94 3.71 4.87
C ILE A 51 12.14 5.02 4.91
N TRP A 52 11.00 5.05 5.61
CA TRP A 52 10.19 6.26 5.70
C TRP A 52 10.98 7.44 6.27
N LYS A 53 11.66 7.24 7.42
CA LYS A 53 12.50 8.27 8.05
C LYS A 53 13.64 8.74 7.12
N ALA A 54 14.28 7.80 6.41
CA ALA A 54 15.31 8.14 5.44
C ALA A 54 14.75 8.98 4.28
N SER A 55 13.58 8.62 3.74
CA SER A 55 12.91 9.39 2.69
C SER A 55 12.60 10.82 3.15
N GLU A 56 12.03 11.00 4.35
CA GLU A 56 11.77 12.32 4.92
C GLU A 56 13.04 13.17 5.01
N TYR A 57 14.16 12.56 5.42
CA TYR A 57 15.46 13.23 5.45
C TYR A 57 15.93 13.65 4.05
N TYR A 58 15.87 12.74 3.06
CA TYR A 58 16.35 13.01 1.70
C TYR A 58 15.53 14.10 0.99
N VAL A 59 14.22 14.12 1.19
CA VAL A 59 13.35 15.17 0.62
C VAL A 59 13.28 16.42 1.51
N ARG A 60 14.01 16.44 2.64
CA ARG A 60 14.03 17.54 3.63
C ARG A 60 12.64 17.93 4.11
N LEU A 61 11.77 16.93 4.31
CA LEU A 61 10.39 17.15 4.72
C LEU A 61 10.35 17.83 6.10
N ARG A 62 9.78 19.03 6.16
CA ARG A 62 9.71 19.82 7.39
C ARG A 62 8.56 19.30 8.27
N PRO A 63 8.68 19.38 9.60
CA PRO A 63 7.65 18.87 10.50
C PRO A 63 6.24 19.43 10.25
N TYR A 64 6.11 20.68 9.80
CA TYR A 64 4.82 21.32 9.51
C TYR A 64 4.24 20.94 8.14
N GLU A 65 5.02 20.36 7.23
CA GLU A 65 4.55 19.82 5.95
C GLU A 65 3.96 18.43 6.12
N LYS A 66 4.27 17.76 7.24
CA LYS A 66 3.71 16.46 7.56
C LYS A 66 2.21 16.61 7.79
N LEU A 67 1.43 15.76 7.13
CA LEU A 67 0.01 15.64 7.41
C LEU A 67 -0.15 15.31 8.90
N ARG A 68 -0.98 16.10 9.59
CA ARG A 68 -1.44 15.71 10.92
C ARG A 68 -2.16 14.39 10.75
N ILE A 69 -1.64 13.34 11.40
CA ILE A 69 -2.34 12.07 11.47
C ILE A 69 -3.58 12.33 12.32
N THR A 70 -4.67 12.77 11.69
CA THR A 70 -5.99 12.34 12.17
C THR A 70 -5.95 10.83 12.08
N PRO A 71 -6.30 10.09 13.16
CA PRO A 71 -6.34 8.65 13.06
C PRO A 71 -7.20 8.30 11.86
N VAL A 72 -6.57 7.76 10.80
CA VAL A 72 -7.31 7.02 9.77
C VAL A 72 -8.11 6.04 10.58
N VAL A 73 -9.44 6.10 10.50
CA VAL A 73 -10.33 5.16 11.17
C VAL A 73 -9.96 3.78 10.62
N ARG A 74 -9.00 3.12 11.29
CA ARG A 74 -8.75 1.71 11.13
C ARG A 74 -9.98 1.09 11.76
N HIS A 75 -11.01 0.84 10.96
CA HIS A 75 -12.15 0.10 11.44
C HIS A 75 -11.60 -1.21 12.02
N PRO A 76 -11.85 -1.53 13.30
CA PRO A 76 -11.29 -2.71 13.92
C PRO A 76 -11.88 -3.93 13.20
N LEU A 77 -11.06 -4.60 12.39
CA LEU A 77 -11.42 -5.80 11.61
C LEU A 77 -11.76 -7.03 12.46
N ASN A 78 -12.06 -6.87 13.75
CA ASN A 78 -12.32 -7.98 14.69
C ASN A 78 -13.65 -7.88 15.47
N LEU A 79 -14.63 -7.07 15.03
CA LEU A 79 -15.95 -7.01 15.68
C LEU A 79 -17.12 -7.63 14.87
N LEU A 80 -16.85 -8.34 13.77
CA LEU A 80 -17.86 -9.13 13.05
C LEU A 80 -17.55 -10.63 13.05
N LYS A 81 -17.14 -11.15 14.20
CA LYS A 81 -17.24 -12.58 14.52
C LYS A 81 -18.00 -12.76 15.84
N LYS A 82 -19.32 -12.56 15.80
CA LYS A 82 -20.32 -13.26 16.62
C LYS A 82 -21.63 -13.30 15.84
#